data_AF-A0A059G0E1-F1
#
_entry.id   AF-A0A059G0E1-F1
#
_cell.length_a   1.000
_cell.length_b   1.000
_cell.length_c   1.000
_cell.angle_alpha   90.00
_cell.angle_beta   90.00
_cell.angle_gamma   90.00
#
_symmetry.space_group_name_H-M   'P 1'
#
loop_
_entity.id
_entity.type
_entity.pdbx_description
1 polymer ?
#
loop_
_entity_poly.entity_id
_entity_poly.type
_entity_poly.pdbx_seq_one_letter_code
_entity_poly.pdbx_strand_id
1 'polypeptide(L)'
;MRRRPLLTGLLLMGLALPAGADALLEKARAVSEEGPAYLFDMAFDDGEQPFTFQVDQTRPEGERVVAVTPASFEGDAAKRVERLKEETKGDIWCNSFTDSIPKDAKRISETARAATYSFVPLPGEEKEMRDIVKYLTGTATLDKTTGNVLSYELTAPKAFKPAMVAKVDAFSMKVACKAAPDGRSHVDTFALKVSGTAMMKPFSQNETRKVSNLKAAPESGYGAP
;
A
#
# COMPACT_ATOMS: atom_id res chain seq x y z
N MET A 1 -5.93 63.67 -43.11
CA MET A 1 -5.52 63.23 -41.75
C MET A 1 -6.08 61.83 -41.50
N ARG A 2 -5.21 60.82 -41.42
CA ARG A 2 -5.55 59.41 -41.13
C ARG A 2 -5.70 59.22 -39.62
N ARG A 3 -6.83 58.69 -39.14
CA ARG A 3 -6.94 58.13 -37.78
C ARG A 3 -7.06 56.60 -37.91
N ARG A 4 -6.09 55.90 -37.32
CA ARG A 4 -5.99 54.43 -37.23
C ARG A 4 -6.93 53.90 -36.13
N PRO A 5 -7.50 52.69 -36.26
CA PRO A 5 -8.16 52.01 -35.15
C PRO A 5 -7.11 51.29 -34.29
N LEU A 6 -7.20 51.42 -32.97
CA LEU A 6 -6.49 50.57 -32.02
C LEU A 6 -7.31 49.30 -31.80
N LEU A 7 -6.81 48.16 -32.29
CA LEU A 7 -7.24 46.82 -31.91
C LEU A 7 -6.62 46.49 -30.54
N THR A 8 -7.46 46.36 -29.52
CA THR A 8 -7.06 45.89 -28.19
C THR A 8 -7.03 44.36 -28.22
N GLY A 9 -5.85 43.78 -28.35
CA GLY A 9 -5.63 42.34 -28.23
C GLY A 9 -5.67 41.90 -26.77
N LEU A 10 -6.63 41.07 -26.42
CA LEU A 10 -6.74 40.42 -25.11
C LEU A 10 -5.71 39.26 -25.07
N LEU A 11 -4.58 39.45 -24.39
CA LEU A 11 -3.67 38.34 -24.09
C LEU A 11 -4.31 37.43 -23.05
N LEU A 12 -4.74 36.24 -23.49
CA LEU A 12 -5.00 35.10 -22.61
C LEU A 12 -3.66 34.63 -22.04
N MET A 13 -3.30 35.10 -20.84
CA MET A 13 -2.27 34.44 -20.03
C MET A 13 -2.82 33.10 -19.56
N GLY A 14 -2.49 32.04 -20.28
CA GLY A 14 -2.61 30.68 -19.74
C GLY A 14 -1.75 30.59 -18.49
N LEU A 15 -2.39 30.47 -17.33
CA LEU A 15 -1.73 30.08 -16.09
C LEU A 15 -1.23 28.64 -16.28
N ALA A 16 -0.05 28.48 -16.85
CA ALA A 16 0.71 27.25 -16.75
C ALA A 16 1.10 27.12 -15.27
N LEU A 17 0.35 26.31 -14.54
CA LEU A 17 0.77 25.85 -13.22
C LEU A 17 2.17 25.24 -13.38
N PRO A 18 3.14 25.61 -12.51
CA PRO A 18 4.45 24.99 -12.55
C PRO A 18 4.27 23.47 -12.42
N ALA A 19 5.10 22.70 -13.11
CA ALA A 19 5.22 21.25 -12.99
C ALA A 19 5.83 20.84 -11.63
N GLY A 20 5.32 21.45 -10.56
CA GLY A 20 5.58 21.09 -9.17
C GLY A 20 4.71 19.90 -8.78
N ALA A 21 5.20 19.14 -7.81
CA ALA A 21 4.55 17.94 -7.30
C ALA A 21 3.03 18.11 -7.14
N ASP A 22 2.29 17.08 -7.55
CA ASP A 22 0.83 17.09 -7.50
C ASP A 22 0.36 17.31 -6.04
N ALA A 23 -0.40 18.39 -5.81
CA ALA A 23 -0.83 18.79 -4.47
C ALA A 23 -1.58 17.69 -3.70
N LEU A 24 -2.24 16.76 -4.40
CA LEU A 24 -2.90 15.63 -3.76
C LEU A 24 -1.90 14.56 -3.30
N LEU A 25 -0.82 14.32 -4.06
CA LEU A 25 0.26 13.42 -3.63
C LEU A 25 0.98 13.99 -2.41
N GLU A 26 1.28 15.29 -2.40
CA GLU A 26 1.87 15.95 -1.23
C GLU A 26 0.96 15.89 -0.01
N LYS A 27 -0.36 16.09 -0.21
CA LYS A 27 -1.35 15.91 0.85
C LYS A 27 -1.37 14.48 1.39
N ALA A 28 -1.31 13.47 0.51
CA ALA A 28 -1.31 12.07 0.92
C ALA A 28 -0.08 11.70 1.75
N ARG A 29 1.09 12.23 1.41
CA ARG A 29 2.32 12.08 2.21
C ARG A 29 2.27 12.78 3.56
N ALA A 30 1.49 13.85 3.66
CA ALA A 30 1.31 14.60 4.88
C ALA A 30 0.23 14.01 5.81
N VAL A 31 -0.41 12.90 5.44
CA VAL A 31 -1.35 12.20 6.32
C VAL A 31 -0.57 11.64 7.52
N SER A 32 -1.00 12.04 8.72
CA SER A 32 -0.37 11.65 9.98
C SER A 32 -0.19 10.14 10.11
N GLU A 33 1.03 9.74 10.49
CA GLU A 33 1.34 8.38 10.97
C GLU A 33 0.98 8.21 12.45
N GLU A 34 0.87 9.31 13.19
CA GLU A 34 0.47 9.30 14.60
C GLU A 34 -1.04 9.04 14.74
N GLY A 35 -1.39 8.29 15.78
CA GLY A 35 -2.77 8.01 16.17
C GLY A 35 -2.82 7.01 17.32
N PRO A 36 -4.02 6.62 17.78
CA PRO A 36 -4.15 5.62 18.83
C PRO A 36 -3.59 4.26 18.41
N ALA A 37 -3.21 3.46 19.40
CA ALA A 37 -3.01 2.03 19.23
C ALA A 37 -4.35 1.33 18.96
N TYR A 38 -4.33 0.27 18.16
CA TYR A 38 -5.52 -0.51 17.82
C TYR A 38 -5.43 -1.97 18.24
N LEU A 39 -6.61 -2.56 18.43
CA LEU A 39 -6.83 -4.00 18.52
C LEU A 39 -7.54 -4.44 17.23
N PHE A 40 -7.11 -5.55 16.64
CA PHE A 40 -7.73 -6.08 15.43
C PHE A 40 -7.42 -7.56 15.22
N ASP A 41 -8.18 -8.19 14.32
CA ASP A 41 -7.91 -9.52 13.83
C ASP A 41 -7.25 -9.44 12.44
N MET A 42 -6.22 -10.24 12.21
CA MET A 42 -5.54 -10.37 10.93
C MET A 42 -5.60 -11.82 10.45
N ALA A 43 -6.43 -12.08 9.45
CA ALA A 43 -6.56 -13.39 8.83
C ALA A 43 -5.53 -13.56 7.71
N PHE A 44 -4.94 -14.76 7.62
CA PHE A 44 -3.95 -15.16 6.62
C PHE A 44 -4.44 -16.40 5.87
N ASP A 45 -4.32 -16.39 4.55
CA ASP A 45 -4.64 -17.50 3.67
C ASP A 45 -3.68 -17.52 2.48
N ASP A 46 -2.95 -18.60 2.29
CA ASP A 46 -2.07 -18.83 1.13
C ASP A 46 -2.38 -20.15 0.39
N GLY A 47 -3.55 -20.74 0.65
CA GLY A 47 -3.95 -22.04 0.13
C GLY A 47 -3.46 -23.24 0.96
N GLU A 48 -2.71 -23.01 2.05
CA GLU A 48 -2.45 -24.03 3.08
C GLU A 48 -3.51 -23.97 4.20
N GLN A 49 -3.10 -24.10 5.46
CA GLN A 49 -3.97 -23.97 6.62
C GLN A 49 -4.15 -22.47 6.95
N PRO A 50 -5.35 -21.90 6.75
CA PRO A 50 -5.59 -20.51 7.10
C PRO A 50 -5.56 -20.32 8.62
N PHE A 51 -5.12 -19.14 9.05
CA PHE A 51 -5.10 -18.78 10.46
C PHE A 51 -5.40 -17.30 10.67
N THR A 52 -5.76 -16.94 11.89
CA THR A 52 -6.05 -15.56 12.29
C THR A 52 -5.24 -15.21 13.52
N PHE A 53 -4.56 -14.07 13.47
CA PHE A 53 -3.94 -13.43 14.62
C PHE A 53 -4.90 -12.43 15.25
N GLN A 54 -4.99 -12.44 16.57
CA GLN A 54 -5.50 -11.33 17.34
C GLN A 54 -4.32 -10.44 17.70
N VAL A 55 -4.38 -9.18 17.28
CA VAL A 55 -3.28 -8.22 17.41
C VAL A 55 -3.68 -7.12 18.38
N ASP A 56 -2.76 -6.80 19.27
CA ASP A 56 -2.83 -5.71 20.24
C ASP A 56 -1.63 -4.78 20.08
N GLN A 57 -1.83 -3.61 19.48
CA GLN A 57 -0.78 -2.63 19.25
C GLN A 57 -0.34 -1.88 20.51
N THR A 58 -0.99 -2.05 21.67
CA THR A 58 -0.48 -1.47 22.93
C THR A 58 0.75 -2.22 23.45
N ARG A 59 0.96 -3.45 22.96
CA ARG A 59 2.11 -4.29 23.32
C ARG A 59 3.36 -3.91 22.51
N PRO A 60 4.56 -4.16 23.07
CA PRO A 60 5.81 -4.01 22.33
C PRO A 60 5.82 -4.79 21.01
N GLU A 61 6.56 -4.29 20.03
CA GLU A 61 6.87 -5.04 18.81
C GLU A 61 7.48 -6.41 19.18
N GLY A 62 7.11 -7.46 18.46
CA GLY A 62 7.40 -8.86 18.76
C GLY A 62 6.38 -9.53 19.69
N GLU A 63 5.60 -8.76 20.45
CA GLU A 63 4.64 -9.27 21.44
C GLU A 63 3.17 -8.92 21.14
N ARG A 64 2.92 -8.30 19.98
CA ARG A 64 1.59 -7.80 19.59
C ARG A 64 0.58 -8.89 19.28
N VAL A 65 1.00 -10.09 18.90
CA VAL A 65 0.08 -11.21 18.65
C VAL A 65 -0.31 -11.84 19.98
N VAL A 66 -1.56 -11.60 20.42
CA VAL A 66 -2.05 -12.06 21.72
C VAL A 66 -2.74 -13.42 21.66
N ALA A 67 -3.21 -13.80 20.47
CA ALA A 67 -3.82 -15.09 20.22
C ALA A 67 -3.69 -15.47 18.74
N VAL A 68 -3.71 -16.78 18.47
CA VAL A 68 -3.79 -17.35 17.12
C VAL A 68 -4.92 -18.37 17.07
N THR A 69 -5.69 -18.35 15.97
CA THR A 69 -6.72 -19.36 15.67
C THR A 69 -6.40 -20.03 14.34
N PRO A 70 -6.35 -21.37 14.25
CA PRO A 70 -6.49 -22.32 15.37
C PRO A 70 -5.32 -22.24 16.37
N ALA A 71 -5.48 -22.85 17.55
CA ALA A 71 -4.51 -22.74 18.64
C ALA A 71 -3.24 -23.60 18.45
N SER A 72 -3.26 -24.57 17.54
CA SER A 72 -2.17 -25.50 17.29
C SER A 72 -1.90 -25.68 15.80
N PHE A 73 -0.62 -25.77 15.45
CA PHE A 73 -0.12 -26.00 14.10
C PHE A 73 0.99 -27.03 14.14
N GLU A 74 1.20 -27.73 13.03
CA GLU A 74 2.31 -28.67 12.86
C GLU A 74 3.09 -28.36 11.58
N GLY A 75 4.28 -28.94 11.45
CA GLY A 75 5.09 -28.84 10.24
C GLY A 75 5.44 -27.39 9.85
N ASP A 76 5.28 -27.08 8.57
CA ASP A 76 5.67 -25.78 8.02
C ASP A 76 4.69 -24.65 8.40
N ALA A 77 3.42 -24.97 8.68
CA ALA A 77 2.44 -24.02 9.20
C ALA A 77 2.86 -23.49 10.58
N ALA A 78 3.38 -24.35 11.46
CA ALA A 78 3.89 -23.94 12.77
C ALA A 78 5.06 -22.96 12.64
N LYS A 79 6.05 -23.29 11.80
CA LYS A 79 7.21 -22.42 11.55
C LYS A 79 6.79 -21.06 10.98
N ARG A 80 5.80 -21.05 10.09
CA ARG A 80 5.26 -19.83 9.51
C ARG A 80 4.58 -18.95 10.54
N VAL A 81 3.73 -19.53 11.39
CA VAL A 81 3.04 -18.81 12.46
C VAL A 81 4.05 -18.19 13.42
N GLU A 82 5.07 -18.94 13.85
CA GLU A 82 6.10 -18.40 14.74
C GLU A 82 6.89 -17.26 14.09
N ARG A 83 7.34 -17.41 12.83
CA ARG A 83 8.01 -16.32 12.10
C ARG A 83 7.14 -15.05 12.03
N LEU A 84 5.85 -15.19 11.69
CA LEU A 84 4.96 -14.04 11.55
C LEU A 84 4.60 -13.38 12.88
N LYS A 85 4.67 -14.10 14.01
CA LYS A 85 4.54 -13.50 15.35
C LYS A 85 5.74 -12.61 15.69
N GLU A 86 6.95 -12.99 15.26
CA GLU A 86 8.15 -12.19 15.45
C GLU A 86 8.15 -10.94 14.55
N GLU A 87 7.64 -11.06 13.32
CA GLU A 87 7.60 -9.99 12.30
C GLU A 87 6.40 -9.02 12.47
N THR A 88 6.08 -8.58 13.69
CA THR A 88 4.95 -7.65 13.98
C THR A 88 5.25 -6.17 13.77
N LYS A 89 6.37 -5.88 13.08
CA LYS A 89 6.76 -4.53 12.66
C LYS A 89 5.82 -3.92 11.64
N GLY A 90 5.21 -4.76 10.79
CA GLY A 90 4.35 -4.31 9.70
C GLY A 90 3.16 -3.52 10.23
N ASP A 91 3.10 -2.24 9.90
CA ASP A 91 1.95 -1.43 10.25
C ASP A 91 0.81 -1.64 9.25
N ILE A 92 -0.42 -1.59 9.74
CA ILE A 92 -1.62 -1.76 8.91
C ILE A 92 -1.98 -0.46 8.17
N TRP A 93 -1.25 0.64 8.36
CA TRP A 93 -1.61 1.92 7.75
C TRP A 93 -1.24 2.01 6.29
N CYS A 94 -2.22 2.43 5.47
CA CYS A 94 -2.03 2.52 4.03
C CYS A 94 -1.26 3.77 3.58
N ASN A 95 -1.05 4.77 4.45
CA ASN A 95 -0.25 5.94 4.11
C ASN A 95 1.23 5.58 3.86
N SER A 96 1.75 4.53 4.49
CA SER A 96 3.09 3.98 4.25
C SER A 96 3.36 3.63 2.78
N PHE A 97 2.31 3.29 2.01
CA PHE A 97 2.46 3.04 0.58
C PHE A 97 2.81 4.29 -0.24
N THR A 98 2.67 5.50 0.32
CA THR A 98 3.03 6.72 -0.40
C THR A 98 4.54 6.87 -0.56
N ASP A 99 5.35 6.26 0.31
CA ASP A 99 6.81 6.32 0.27
C ASP A 99 7.41 5.71 -1.01
N SER A 100 6.73 4.71 -1.58
CA SER A 100 7.14 4.10 -2.84
C SER A 100 6.69 4.88 -4.08
N ILE A 101 5.82 5.88 -3.93
CA ILE A 101 5.31 6.66 -5.06
C ILE A 101 6.32 7.76 -5.38
N PRO A 102 6.80 7.91 -6.63
CA PRO A 102 7.68 9.02 -6.98
C PRO A 102 6.89 10.33 -7.12
N LYS A 103 7.58 11.48 -7.01
CA LYS A 103 6.95 12.81 -7.08
C LYS A 103 6.34 13.13 -8.46
N ASP A 104 6.85 12.50 -9.51
CA ASP A 104 6.42 12.63 -10.90
C ASP A 104 5.40 11.56 -11.31
N ALA A 105 4.80 10.85 -10.35
CA ALA A 105 3.73 9.89 -10.61
C ALA A 105 2.61 10.53 -11.43
N LYS A 106 2.21 9.83 -12.50
CA LYS A 106 1.27 10.37 -13.49
C LYS A 106 -0.17 10.11 -13.04
N ARG A 107 -0.97 11.16 -12.89
CA ARG A 107 -2.42 11.02 -12.75
C ARG A 107 -3.02 10.44 -14.03
N ILE A 108 -3.67 9.28 -13.93
CA ILE A 108 -4.24 8.54 -15.07
C ILE A 108 -5.77 8.57 -15.10
N SER A 109 -6.42 8.82 -13.96
CA SER A 109 -7.86 9.01 -13.89
C SER A 109 -8.22 9.91 -12.71
N GLU A 110 -9.40 10.52 -12.79
CA GLU A 110 -9.95 11.34 -11.71
C GLU A 110 -11.47 11.27 -11.72
N THR A 111 -12.03 11.23 -10.52
CA THR A 111 -13.46 11.36 -10.25
C THR A 111 -13.71 12.55 -9.33
N ALA A 112 -14.96 12.83 -9.00
CA ALA A 112 -15.29 13.86 -8.02
C ALA A 112 -14.63 13.60 -6.64
N ARG A 113 -14.42 12.33 -6.27
CA ARG A 113 -13.96 11.94 -4.91
C ARG A 113 -12.52 11.45 -4.85
N ALA A 114 -11.97 10.94 -5.94
CA ALA A 114 -10.67 10.29 -5.94
C ALA A 114 -9.87 10.58 -7.21
N ALA A 115 -8.55 10.47 -7.12
CA ALA A 115 -7.66 10.47 -8.27
C ALA A 115 -6.76 9.23 -8.25
N THR A 116 -6.51 8.66 -9.42
CA THR A 116 -5.65 7.48 -9.58
C THR A 116 -4.36 7.86 -10.30
N TYR A 117 -3.24 7.38 -9.76
CA TYR A 117 -1.89 7.61 -10.23
C TYR A 117 -1.28 6.32 -10.74
N SER A 118 -0.42 6.42 -11.76
CA SER A 118 0.45 5.34 -12.22
C SER A 118 1.91 5.78 -12.19
N PHE A 119 2.78 4.87 -11.79
CA PHE A 119 4.19 5.15 -11.56
C PHE A 119 5.04 3.88 -11.65
N VAL A 120 6.35 4.07 -11.76
CA VAL A 120 7.32 3.02 -11.41
C VAL A 120 7.67 3.23 -9.93
N PRO A 121 7.52 2.21 -9.07
CA PRO A 121 7.78 2.38 -7.64
C PRO A 121 9.23 2.75 -7.36
N LEU A 122 9.45 3.60 -6.36
CA LEU A 122 10.77 3.86 -5.81
C LEU A 122 11.33 2.57 -5.18
N PRO A 123 12.64 2.31 -5.32
CA PRO A 123 13.28 1.19 -4.64
C PRO A 123 13.18 1.34 -3.11
N GLY A 124 12.79 0.26 -2.43
CA GLY A 124 12.86 0.18 -0.98
C GLY A 124 14.26 -0.13 -0.46
N GLU A 125 14.41 -0.23 0.86
CA GLU A 125 15.67 -0.55 1.54
C GLU A 125 16.10 -2.01 1.34
N GLU A 126 15.16 -2.91 1.04
CA GLU A 126 15.43 -4.34 0.82
C GLU A 126 15.97 -4.60 -0.58
N LYS A 127 17.08 -5.35 -0.67
CA LYS A 127 17.78 -5.61 -1.94
C LYS A 127 16.88 -6.31 -2.95
N GLU A 128 16.15 -7.32 -2.51
CA GLU A 128 15.24 -8.12 -3.32
C GLU A 128 14.18 -7.24 -3.97
N MET A 129 13.59 -6.32 -3.20
CA MET A 129 12.63 -5.34 -3.71
C MET A 129 13.29 -4.39 -4.72
N ARG A 130 14.49 -3.87 -4.44
CA ARG A 130 15.22 -3.01 -5.39
C ARG A 130 15.46 -3.69 -6.75
N ASP A 131 15.75 -4.98 -6.74
CA ASP A 131 16.07 -5.72 -7.96
C ASP A 131 14.82 -5.96 -8.83
N ILE A 132 13.61 -5.96 -8.24
CA ILE A 132 12.36 -6.21 -8.96
C ILE A 132 11.54 -4.96 -9.31
N VAL A 133 11.59 -3.88 -8.52
CA VAL A 133 10.67 -2.71 -8.69
C VAL A 133 10.71 -2.08 -10.07
N LYS A 134 11.86 -2.10 -10.76
CA LYS A 134 12.02 -1.58 -12.12
C LYS A 134 11.20 -2.33 -13.19
N TYR A 135 10.74 -3.55 -12.87
CA TYR A 135 9.88 -4.35 -13.73
C TYR A 135 8.40 -4.19 -13.37
N LEU A 136 8.08 -3.41 -12.35
CA LEU A 136 6.72 -3.25 -11.84
C LEU A 136 6.13 -1.91 -12.26
N THR A 137 4.82 -1.91 -12.48
CA THR A 137 4.00 -0.72 -12.58
C THR A 137 3.16 -0.62 -11.32
N GLY A 138 3.31 0.50 -10.61
CA GLY A 138 2.48 0.88 -9.49
C GLY A 138 1.23 1.65 -9.94
N THR A 139 0.13 1.43 -9.23
CA THR A 139 -1.08 2.23 -9.31
C THR A 139 -1.58 2.54 -7.90
N ALA A 140 -1.92 3.79 -7.62
CA ALA A 140 -2.48 4.19 -6.33
C ALA A 140 -3.70 5.09 -6.53
N THR A 141 -4.76 4.85 -5.77
CA THR A 141 -5.95 5.71 -5.76
C THR A 141 -6.03 6.46 -4.44
N LEU A 142 -6.14 7.78 -4.51
CA LEU A 142 -6.14 8.67 -3.37
C LEU A 142 -7.49 9.37 -3.25
N ASP A 143 -8.00 9.48 -2.02
CA ASP A 143 -9.17 10.28 -1.71
C ASP A 143 -8.82 11.77 -1.72
N LYS A 144 -9.58 12.58 -2.47
CA LYS A 144 -9.31 14.01 -2.64
C LYS A 144 -9.56 14.81 -1.36
N THR A 145 -10.48 14.36 -0.52
CA THR A 145 -10.92 15.08 0.69
C THR A 145 -9.95 14.88 1.83
N THR A 146 -9.47 13.66 2.01
CA THR A 146 -8.63 13.26 3.16
C THR A 146 -7.16 13.12 2.77
N GLY A 147 -6.84 12.81 1.52
CA GLY A 147 -5.50 12.40 1.10
C GLY A 147 -5.23 10.91 1.35
N ASN A 148 -6.18 10.18 1.95
CA ASN A 148 -5.99 8.77 2.27
C ASN A 148 -5.82 7.91 1.02
N VAL A 149 -4.95 6.92 1.12
CA VAL A 149 -4.83 5.85 0.14
C VAL A 149 -6.08 4.98 0.24
N LEU A 150 -6.80 4.82 -0.87
CA LEU A 150 -7.98 3.96 -1.03
C LEU A 150 -7.60 2.60 -1.60
N SER A 151 -6.65 2.57 -2.53
CA SER A 151 -6.08 1.35 -3.07
C SER A 151 -4.65 1.55 -3.53
N TYR A 152 -3.87 0.48 -3.48
CA TYR A 152 -2.50 0.43 -3.97
C TYR A 152 -2.26 -0.91 -4.68
N GLU A 153 -1.64 -0.87 -5.85
CA GLU A 153 -1.38 -2.06 -6.65
C GLU A 153 0.01 -2.00 -7.27
N LEU A 154 0.72 -3.13 -7.25
CA LEU A 154 1.92 -3.36 -8.04
C LEU A 154 1.68 -4.53 -8.97
N THR A 155 1.98 -4.36 -10.25
CA THR A 155 1.88 -5.44 -11.24
C THR A 155 3.11 -5.51 -12.11
N ALA A 156 3.51 -6.71 -12.51
CA ALA A 156 4.46 -6.88 -13.61
C ALA A 156 3.67 -6.99 -14.93
N PRO A 157 3.72 -5.97 -15.81
CA PRO A 157 2.98 -6.01 -17.07
C PRO A 157 3.50 -7.07 -18.04
N LYS A 158 4.73 -7.57 -17.82
CA LYS A 158 5.38 -8.63 -18.59
C LYS A 158 6.24 -9.49 -17.67
N ALA A 159 6.46 -10.74 -18.08
CA ALA A 159 7.43 -11.61 -17.41
C ALA A 159 8.85 -11.01 -17.46
N PHE A 160 9.64 -11.24 -16.41
CA PHE A 160 11.00 -10.69 -16.28
C PHE A 160 11.94 -11.68 -15.59
N LYS A 161 13.25 -11.46 -15.73
CA LYS A 161 14.30 -12.27 -15.10
C LYS A 161 15.10 -11.42 -14.11
N PRO A 162 14.80 -11.47 -12.80
CA PRO A 162 15.56 -10.71 -11.80
C PRO A 162 16.99 -11.25 -11.63
N ALA A 163 17.22 -12.53 -11.94
CA ALA A 163 18.54 -13.17 -11.92
C ALA A 163 18.65 -14.21 -13.06
N MET A 164 19.86 -14.70 -13.37
CA MET A 164 20.05 -15.69 -14.44
C MET A 164 19.28 -16.99 -14.21
N VAL A 165 19.16 -17.42 -12.95
CA VAL A 165 18.51 -18.67 -12.54
C VAL A 165 17.03 -18.52 -12.19
N ALA A 166 16.46 -17.32 -12.38
CA ALA A 166 15.08 -17.01 -11.99
C ALA A 166 14.32 -16.24 -13.08
N LYS A 167 13.06 -16.62 -13.28
CA LYS A 167 12.10 -15.92 -14.12
C LYS A 167 10.81 -15.76 -13.34
N VAL A 168 10.27 -14.54 -13.30
CA VAL A 168 8.94 -14.25 -12.79
C VAL A 168 8.01 -14.15 -13.98
N ASP A 169 7.01 -15.01 -14.03
CA ASP A 169 6.01 -15.05 -15.10
C ASP A 169 4.83 -14.12 -14.79
N ALA A 170 4.41 -14.05 -13.53
CA ALA A 170 3.38 -13.13 -13.07
C ALA A 170 3.73 -12.56 -11.68
N PHE A 171 3.42 -11.29 -11.49
CA PHE A 171 3.48 -10.61 -10.20
C PHE A 171 2.29 -9.66 -10.08
N SER A 172 1.54 -9.78 -8.99
CA SER A 172 0.47 -8.85 -8.63
C SER A 172 0.40 -8.73 -7.12
N MET A 173 0.49 -7.52 -6.61
CA MET A 173 0.23 -7.17 -5.23
C MET A 173 -0.90 -6.15 -5.23
N LYS A 174 -1.97 -6.41 -4.49
CA LYS A 174 -3.15 -5.55 -4.39
C LYS A 174 -3.46 -5.26 -2.94
N VAL A 175 -3.73 -3.99 -2.66
CA VAL A 175 -4.12 -3.51 -1.35
C VAL A 175 -5.40 -2.71 -1.50
N ALA A 176 -6.42 -3.10 -0.73
CA ALA A 176 -7.63 -2.33 -0.53
C ALA A 176 -7.58 -1.71 0.86
N CYS A 177 -7.88 -0.42 0.95
CA CYS A 177 -7.82 0.32 2.20
C CYS A 177 -9.21 0.77 2.65
N LYS A 178 -9.39 0.89 3.97
CA LYS A 178 -10.61 1.43 4.59
C LYS A 178 -10.26 2.51 5.60
N ALA A 179 -11.20 3.42 5.84
CA ALA A 179 -11.08 4.40 6.89
C ALA A 179 -11.02 3.72 8.27
N ALA A 180 -10.12 4.18 9.12
CA ALA A 180 -10.09 3.90 10.55
C ALA A 180 -10.89 4.99 11.30
N PRO A 181 -11.33 4.72 12.55
CA PRO A 181 -12.07 5.68 13.37
C PRO A 181 -11.38 7.04 13.57
N ASP A 182 -10.05 7.08 13.57
CA ASP A 182 -9.25 8.31 13.71
C ASP A 182 -9.09 9.12 12.41
N GLY A 183 -9.69 8.67 11.30
CA GLY A 183 -9.63 9.32 10.01
C GLY A 183 -8.46 8.90 9.11
N ARG A 184 -7.49 8.10 9.60
CA ARG A 184 -6.46 7.46 8.74
C ARG A 184 -7.08 6.35 7.90
N SER A 185 -6.32 5.79 6.96
CA SER A 185 -6.71 4.54 6.29
C SER A 185 -5.82 3.37 6.67
N HIS A 186 -6.43 2.21 6.85
CA HIS A 186 -5.77 0.93 7.13
C HIS A 186 -5.99 -0.06 5.99
N VAL A 187 -5.11 -1.04 5.87
CA VAL A 187 -5.23 -2.19 5.00
C VAL A 187 -6.45 -2.98 5.44
N ASP A 188 -7.47 -3.06 4.59
CA ASP A 188 -8.59 -3.99 4.76
C ASP A 188 -8.21 -5.36 4.20
N THR A 189 -7.69 -5.37 2.98
CA THR A 189 -7.28 -6.60 2.29
C THR A 189 -5.96 -6.38 1.57
N PHE A 190 -5.03 -7.31 1.77
CA PHE A 190 -3.80 -7.46 1.00
C PHE A 190 -3.88 -8.77 0.23
N ALA A 191 -3.49 -8.76 -1.04
CA ALA A 191 -3.40 -9.95 -1.87
C ALA A 191 -2.11 -9.92 -2.70
N LEU A 192 -1.27 -10.93 -2.54
CA LEU A 192 -0.06 -11.14 -3.33
C LEU A 192 -0.23 -12.40 -4.18
N LYS A 193 0.15 -12.31 -5.44
CA LYS A 193 0.26 -13.44 -6.36
C LYS A 193 1.58 -13.32 -7.10
N VAL A 194 2.41 -14.35 -6.98
CA VAL A 194 3.68 -14.44 -7.70
C VAL A 194 3.88 -15.85 -8.22
N SER A 195 4.25 -15.97 -9.49
CA SER A 195 4.57 -17.25 -10.10
C SER A 195 5.74 -17.13 -11.05
N GLY A 196 6.45 -18.22 -11.24
CA GLY A 196 7.64 -18.23 -12.07
C GLY A 196 8.41 -19.54 -12.02
N THR A 197 9.68 -19.46 -12.35
CA THR A 197 10.62 -20.57 -12.31
C THR A 197 11.91 -20.12 -11.65
N ALA A 198 12.43 -20.91 -10.70
CA ALA A 198 13.72 -20.69 -10.06
C ALA A 198 14.50 -22.00 -10.04
N MET A 199 15.77 -21.99 -10.44
CA MET A 199 16.61 -23.20 -10.56
C MET A 199 15.91 -24.33 -11.35
N MET A 200 15.27 -23.97 -12.47
CA MET A 200 14.50 -24.88 -13.34
C MET A 200 13.26 -25.51 -12.70
N LYS A 201 12.87 -25.11 -11.48
CA LYS A 201 11.65 -25.58 -10.82
C LYS A 201 10.58 -24.49 -10.84
N PRO A 202 9.33 -24.82 -11.23
CA PRO A 202 8.24 -23.86 -11.14
C PRO A 202 7.94 -23.53 -9.68
N PHE A 203 7.52 -22.30 -9.43
CA PHE A 203 6.97 -21.89 -8.15
C PHE A 203 5.69 -21.08 -8.39
N SER A 204 4.78 -21.15 -7.43
CA SER A 204 3.58 -20.31 -7.38
C SER A 204 3.27 -20.06 -5.92
N GLN A 205 3.10 -18.80 -5.56
CA GLN A 205 2.72 -18.34 -4.24
C GLN A 205 1.53 -17.39 -4.40
N ASN A 206 0.49 -17.64 -3.62
CA ASN A 206 -0.61 -16.72 -3.45
C ASN A 206 -0.74 -16.47 -1.95
N GLU A 207 -0.95 -15.23 -1.55
CA GLU A 207 -1.20 -14.88 -0.16
C GLU A 207 -2.30 -13.84 -0.11
N THR A 208 -3.24 -14.02 0.81
CA THR A 208 -4.25 -13.05 1.17
C THR A 208 -4.14 -12.77 2.66
N ARG A 209 -4.13 -11.49 3.01
CA ARG A 209 -4.28 -11.04 4.40
C ARG A 209 -5.49 -10.13 4.50
N LYS A 210 -6.24 -10.25 5.60
CA LYS A 210 -7.42 -9.41 5.84
C LYS A 210 -7.44 -8.90 7.26
N VAL A 211 -7.58 -7.59 7.43
CA VAL A 211 -7.79 -6.97 8.73
C VAL A 211 -9.29 -6.87 9.00
N SER A 212 -9.70 -7.17 10.22
CA SER A 212 -11.08 -7.07 10.66
C SER A 212 -11.15 -6.74 12.15
N ASN A 213 -12.36 -6.39 12.63
CA ASN A 213 -12.61 -6.08 14.05
C ASN A 213 -11.71 -4.97 14.61
N LEU A 214 -11.29 -4.03 13.76
CA LEU A 214 -10.45 -2.88 14.12
C LEU A 214 -11.16 -1.97 15.12
N LYS A 215 -10.55 -1.76 16.28
CA LYS A 215 -11.04 -0.89 17.35
C LYS A 215 -9.88 -0.18 18.06
N ALA A 216 -10.05 1.09 18.39
CA ALA A 216 -9.05 1.82 19.16
C ALA A 216 -8.86 1.16 20.53
N ALA A 217 -7.63 1.06 21.00
CA ALA A 217 -7.32 0.50 22.31
C ALA A 217 -7.80 1.46 23.42
N PRO A 218 -8.44 0.98 24.50
CA PRO A 218 -9.02 1.82 25.55
C PRO A 218 -8.04 2.79 26.23
N GLU A 219 -6.75 2.41 26.32
CA GLU A 219 -5.70 3.17 27.02
C GLU A 219 -4.91 4.11 26.09
N SER A 220 -5.31 4.24 24.81
CA SER A 220 -4.54 4.99 23.81
C SER A 220 -4.61 6.52 23.96
N GLY A 221 -5.32 7.05 24.95
CA GLY A 221 -5.41 8.49 25.22
C GLY A 221 -6.19 9.31 24.17
N TYR A 222 -6.63 8.69 23.07
CA TYR A 222 -7.55 9.27 22.11
C TYR A 222 -8.97 8.85 22.47
N GLY A 223 -9.72 9.80 23.02
CA GLY A 223 -10.97 9.59 23.76
C GLY A 223 -12.04 8.77 23.05
N ALA A 224 -12.78 8.03 23.87
CA ALA A 224 -14.16 7.63 23.57
C ALA A 224 -15.02 8.87 23.25
N PRO A 225 -16.09 8.73 22.45
CA PRO A 225 -16.97 9.85 22.05
C PRO A 225 -17.57 10.60 23.25
#